data_AF-A0A351PDK4-F1
#
_entry.id   AF-A0A351PDK4-F1
#
_cell.length_a   1.000
_cell.length_b   1.000
_cell.length_c   1.000
_cell.angle_alpha   90.00
_cell.angle_beta   90.00
_cell.angle_gamma   90.00
#
_symmetry.space_group_name_H-M   'P 1'
#
loop_
_entity.id
_entity.type
_entity.pdbx_description
1 polymer ?
#
loop_
_entity_poly.entity_id
_entity_poly.type
_entity_poly.pdbx_seq_one_letter_code
_entity_poly.pdbx_strand_id
1 'polypeptide(L)'
;MRFVFKLIFRLCSYAISPALGFEYLTNTSTGHVAVAESIQADLSILGIEVTIKQEDWNVFLADRKSGNYSGMCREGWLADYNDPVNMLEIFTSDSGNNDMQLGK
;
A
#
# COMPACT_ATOMS: atom_id res chain seq x y z
N MET A 1 -1.37 -15.54 -12.09
CA MET A 1 -1.62 -14.09 -12.00
C MET A 1 -0.60 -13.24 -12.80
N ARG A 2 0.71 -13.53 -12.74
CA ARG A 2 1.77 -12.83 -13.52
C ARG A 2 1.58 -12.73 -15.05
N PHE A 3 0.78 -13.60 -15.66
CA PHE A 3 0.62 -13.64 -17.12
C PHE A 3 -0.38 -12.62 -17.68
N VAL A 4 -1.41 -12.25 -16.92
CA VAL A 4 -2.49 -11.39 -17.42
C VAL A 4 -2.09 -9.91 -17.37
N PHE A 5 -1.44 -9.48 -16.28
CA PHE A 5 -0.95 -8.10 -16.14
C PHE A 5 0.11 -7.77 -17.20
N LYS A 6 1.02 -8.73 -17.46
CA LYS A 6 2.07 -8.60 -18.47
C LYS A 6 1.54 -8.55 -19.91
N LEU A 7 0.30 -9.00 -20.18
CA LEU A 7 -0.28 -8.99 -21.52
C LEU A 7 -0.93 -7.63 -21.88
N ILE A 8 -1.52 -6.94 -20.90
CA ILE A 8 -2.18 -5.64 -21.11
C ILE A 8 -1.14 -4.55 -21.36
N PHE A 9 -0.05 -4.52 -20.58
CA PHE A 9 0.95 -3.44 -20.66
C PHE A 9 2.06 -3.65 -21.71
N ARG A 10 2.12 -4.82 -22.36
CA ARG A 10 3.18 -5.12 -23.36
C ARG A 10 2.80 -4.72 -24.79
N LEU A 11 1.56 -4.29 -25.03
CA LEU A 11 1.08 -3.87 -26.36
C LEU A 11 1.20 -2.37 -26.62
N CYS A 12 1.49 -1.55 -25.62
CA CYS A 12 1.68 -0.11 -25.75
C CYS A 12 2.93 0.32 -24.97
N SER A 13 3.79 1.12 -25.60
CA SER A 13 5.02 1.70 -25.01
C SER A 13 4.72 2.81 -23.97
N TYR A 14 3.81 2.54 -23.04
CA TYR A 14 3.39 3.49 -22.01
C TYR A 14 4.33 3.38 -20.80
N ALA A 15 5.40 4.18 -20.81
CA ALA A 15 6.19 4.46 -19.61
C ALA A 15 5.78 5.83 -19.06
N ILE A 16 5.59 5.93 -17.75
CA ILE A 16 5.34 7.20 -17.07
C ILE A 16 6.59 8.09 -17.19
N SER A 17 6.42 9.33 -17.66
CA SER A 17 7.47 10.34 -17.79
C SER A 17 6.96 11.70 -17.30
N PRO A 18 7.60 12.35 -16.30
CA PRO A 18 8.80 11.89 -15.59
C PRO A 18 8.55 10.62 -14.75
N ALA A 19 9.61 9.86 -14.46
CA ALA A 19 9.51 8.66 -13.63
C ALA A 19 8.96 9.01 -12.25
N LEU A 20 7.95 8.25 -11.79
CA LEU A 20 7.33 8.41 -10.48
C LEU A 20 8.01 7.46 -9.49
N GLY A 21 8.49 7.97 -8.36
CA GLY A 21 9.10 7.16 -7.30
C GLY A 21 8.39 7.36 -5.97
N PHE A 22 8.15 6.28 -5.21
CA PHE A 22 7.62 6.38 -3.85
C PHE A 22 8.05 5.23 -2.95
N GLU A 23 7.94 5.43 -1.63
CA GLU A 23 8.18 4.40 -0.63
C GLU A 23 6.93 3.56 -0.37
N TYR A 24 7.09 2.24 -0.27
CA TYR A 24 6.08 1.31 0.23
C TYR A 24 6.47 0.83 1.63
N LEU A 25 5.78 1.32 2.65
CA LEU A 25 6.00 0.95 4.03
C LEU A 25 5.22 -0.33 4.39
N THR A 26 5.88 -1.29 5.03
CA THR A 26 5.26 -2.50 5.56
C THR A 26 5.86 -2.90 6.91
N ASN A 27 5.10 -3.63 7.73
CA ASN A 27 5.67 -4.29 8.89
C ASN A 27 6.52 -5.50 8.50
N THR A 28 7.54 -5.80 9.31
CA THR A 28 8.46 -6.93 9.11
C THR A 28 7.71 -8.28 9.15
N SER A 29 7.54 -8.90 7.99
CA SER A 29 6.89 -10.21 7.82
C SER A 29 7.21 -10.76 6.44
N THR A 30 7.62 -12.03 6.35
CA THR A 30 7.97 -12.67 5.07
C THR A 30 6.82 -12.62 4.05
N GLY A 31 5.58 -12.77 4.52
CA GLY A 31 4.40 -12.69 3.66
C GLY A 31 4.12 -11.29 3.12
N HIS A 32 4.29 -10.25 3.95
CA HIS A 32 4.02 -8.87 3.52
C HIS A 32 5.11 -8.33 2.60
N VAL A 33 6.36 -8.70 2.85
CA VAL A 33 7.49 -8.36 1.97
C VAL A 33 7.30 -8.98 0.58
N ALA A 34 6.91 -10.26 0.50
CA ALA A 34 6.65 -10.90 -0.79
C ALA A 34 5.53 -10.21 -1.60
N VAL A 35 4.50 -9.68 -0.92
CA VAL A 35 3.46 -8.87 -1.58
C VAL A 35 4.02 -7.53 -2.06
N ALA A 36 4.83 -6.85 -1.23
CA ALA A 36 5.48 -5.59 -1.59
C ALA A 36 6.42 -5.75 -2.81
N GLU A 37 7.19 -6.84 -2.87
CA GLU A 37 8.05 -7.18 -4.01
C GLU A 37 7.23 -7.46 -5.29
N SER A 38 6.05 -8.08 -5.16
CA SER A 38 5.15 -8.27 -6.31
C SER A 38 4.63 -6.92 -6.82
N ILE A 39 4.24 -6.01 -5.93
CA ILE A 39 3.79 -4.66 -6.29
C ILE A 39 4.93 -3.89 -6.97
N GLN A 40 6.13 -3.92 -6.39
CA GLN A 40 7.33 -3.29 -6.97
C GLN A 40 7.60 -3.82 -8.39
N ALA A 41 7.54 -5.15 -8.59
CA ALA A 41 7.76 -5.75 -9.90
C ALA A 41 6.69 -5.35 -10.92
N ASP A 42 5.41 -5.34 -10.54
CA ASP A 42 4.31 -4.98 -11.45
C ASP A 42 4.35 -3.50 -11.84
N LEU A 43 4.67 -2.61 -10.88
CA LEU A 43 4.77 -1.16 -11.13
C LEU A 43 6.05 -0.77 -11.89
N SER A 44 7.14 -1.54 -11.77
CA SER A 44 8.37 -1.29 -12.54
C SER A 44 8.15 -1.36 -14.06
N ILE A 45 7.16 -2.15 -14.51
CA ILE A 45 6.77 -2.28 -15.93
C ILE A 45 6.24 -0.93 -16.46
N LEU A 46 5.63 -0.11 -15.59
CA LEU A 46 5.10 1.21 -15.93
C LEU A 46 6.14 2.32 -15.79
N GLY A 47 7.37 2.01 -15.37
CA GLY A 47 8.41 2.99 -15.05
C GLY A 47 8.25 3.66 -13.68
N ILE A 48 7.51 3.03 -12.76
CA ILE A 48 7.37 3.51 -11.38
C ILE A 48 8.42 2.84 -10.51
N GLU A 49 9.18 3.63 -9.74
CA GLU A 49 10.17 3.16 -8.78
C GLU A 49 9.55 3.02 -7.39
N VAL A 50 9.59 1.81 -6.82
CA VAL A 50 9.05 1.54 -5.48
C VAL A 50 10.17 1.12 -4.55
N THR A 51 10.38 1.85 -3.46
CA THR A 51 11.35 1.50 -2.41
C THR A 51 10.61 0.84 -1.24
N ILE A 52 10.94 -0.40 -0.90
CA ILE A 52 10.28 -1.11 0.20
C ILE A 52 10.97 -0.77 1.52
N LYS A 53 10.23 -0.22 2.48
CA LYS A 53 10.68 0.03 3.85
C LYS A 53 9.98 -0.91 4.82
N GLN A 54 10.76 -1.48 5.74
CA GLN A 54 10.27 -2.38 6.77
C GLN A 54 10.43 -1.77 8.15
N GLU A 55 9.41 -1.94 8.99
CA GLU A 55 9.42 -1.52 10.39
C GLU A 55 8.90 -2.61 11.31
N ASP A 56 9.38 -2.63 12.55
CA ASP A 56 8.77 -3.45 13.60
C ASP A 56 7.32 -3.02 13.85
N TRP A 57 6.46 -3.97 14.21
CA TRP A 57 5.00 -3.77 14.25
C TRP A 57 4.54 -2.54 15.03
N ASN A 58 5.13 -2.28 16.20
CA ASN A 58 4.75 -1.14 17.02
C ASN A 58 5.15 0.21 16.40
N VAL A 59 6.30 0.27 15.74
CA VAL A 59 6.78 1.47 15.03
C VAL A 59 5.88 1.71 13.82
N PHE A 60 5.64 0.66 13.04
CA PHE A 60 4.75 0.68 11.89
C PHE A 60 3.34 1.21 12.21
N LEU A 61 2.73 0.73 13.31
CA LEU A 61 1.41 1.21 13.73
C LEU A 61 1.43 2.70 14.12
N ALA A 62 2.49 3.16 14.79
CA ALA A 62 2.61 4.55 15.21
C ALA A 62 2.85 5.49 14.02
N ASP A 63 3.73 5.11 13.09
CA ASP A 63 4.04 5.89 11.89
C ASP A 63 2.83 5.94 10.94
N ARG A 64 2.11 4.83 10.76
CA ARG A 64 0.85 4.80 10.00
C ARG A 64 -0.22 5.73 10.60
N LYS A 65 -0.42 5.67 11.92
CA LYS A 65 -1.40 6.53 12.63
C LYS A 65 -1.05 8.01 12.61
N SER A 66 0.23 8.34 12.55
CA SER A 66 0.71 9.74 12.49
C SER A 66 0.89 10.25 11.07
N GLY A 67 0.65 9.41 10.04
CA GLY A 67 0.87 9.79 8.64
C GLY A 67 2.34 9.92 8.26
N ASN A 68 3.23 9.29 9.03
CA ASN A 68 4.69 9.43 8.92
C ASN A 68 5.28 8.49 7.86
N TYR A 69 4.69 8.53 6.65
CA TYR A 69 5.12 7.78 5.47
C TYR A 69 4.85 8.64 4.23
N SER A 70 5.72 8.56 3.23
CA SER A 70 5.70 9.52 2.10
C SER A 70 4.98 9.00 0.85
N GLY A 71 4.67 7.70 0.80
CA GLY A 71 4.09 7.05 -0.37
C GLY A 71 2.91 6.17 0.00
N MET A 72 3.09 4.86 -0.13
CA MET A 72 2.09 3.87 0.23
C MET A 72 2.45 3.19 1.54
N CYS A 73 1.44 2.80 2.31
CA CYS A 73 1.60 2.00 3.51
C CYS A 73 0.70 0.77 3.38
N ARG A 74 1.24 -0.41 3.72
CA ARG A 74 0.47 -1.65 3.78
C ARG A 74 -0.67 -1.48 4.78
N GLU A 75 -1.82 -2.10 4.51
CA GLU A 75 -2.90 -2.14 5.50
C GLU A 75 -3.56 -3.53 5.58
N GLY A 76 -4.17 -3.86 6.71
CA GLY A 76 -5.19 -4.88 6.87
C GLY A 76 -6.03 -4.63 8.12
N TRP A 77 -7.35 -4.68 7.93
CA TRP A 77 -8.34 -4.57 8.98
C TRP A 77 -9.06 -5.91 9.18
N LEU A 78 -9.29 -6.29 10.44
CA LEU A 78 -10.09 -7.46 10.81
C LEU A 78 -11.36 -6.96 11.47
N ALA A 79 -12.51 -7.52 11.08
CA ALA A 79 -13.79 -7.07 11.62
C ALA A 79 -13.88 -7.29 13.14
N ASP A 80 -14.23 -6.25 13.90
CA ASP A 80 -14.44 -6.40 15.36
C ASP A 80 -15.76 -7.10 15.68
N TYR A 81 -16.76 -6.97 14.79
CA TYR A 81 -18.07 -7.60 14.87
C TYR A 81 -18.63 -7.89 13.47
N ASN A 82 -19.60 -8.80 13.38
CA ASN A 82 -20.15 -9.30 12.12
C ASN A 82 -21.20 -8.35 11.51
N ASP A 83 -20.77 -7.11 11.22
CA ASP A 83 -21.56 -6.12 10.50
C ASP A 83 -20.67 -5.39 9.48
N PRO A 84 -21.09 -5.23 8.22
CA PRO A 84 -20.33 -4.50 7.20
C PRO A 84 -19.94 -3.07 7.59
N VAL A 85 -20.69 -2.42 8.50
CA VAL A 85 -20.37 -1.07 8.97
C VAL A 85 -18.96 -1.00 9.57
N ASN A 86 -18.46 -2.10 10.17
CA ASN A 86 -17.12 -2.15 10.74
C ASN A 86 -16.00 -1.94 9.69
N MET A 87 -16.26 -2.28 8.42
CA MET A 87 -15.32 -2.00 7.31
C MET A 87 -15.45 -0.57 6.77
N LEU A 88 -16.59 0.07 6.97
CA LEU A 88 -16.89 1.40 6.41
C LEU A 88 -16.50 2.51 7.39
N GLU A 89 -16.67 2.27 8.70
CA GLU A 89 -16.39 3.26 9.74
C GLU A 89 -14.90 3.64 9.84
N ILE A 90 -13.98 2.79 9.37
CA ILE A 90 -12.55 3.14 9.33
C ILE A 90 -12.21 4.23 8.30
N PHE A 91 -13.11 4.51 7.35
CA PHE A 91 -12.90 5.52 6.31
C PHE A 91 -13.59 6.85 6.60
N THR A 92 -14.28 6.99 7.73
CA THR A 92 -14.86 8.29 8.10
C THR A 92 -13.77 9.21 8.65
N SER A 93 -13.88 10.51 8.36
CA SER A 93 -12.86 11.50 8.73
C SER A 93 -12.69 11.66 10.25
N ASP A 94 -13.72 11.34 11.03
CA ASP A 94 -13.76 11.39 12.50
C ASP A 94 -13.35 10.08 13.18
N SER A 95 -13.10 9.01 12.42
CA SER A 95 -12.73 7.71 12.98
C SER A 95 -11.33 7.72 13.60
N GLY A 96 -11.22 7.17 14.81
CA GLY A 96 -9.93 6.92 15.47
C GLY A 96 -9.07 5.86 14.77
N ASN A 97 -9.66 5.12 13.82
CA ASN A 97 -9.01 4.11 12.98
C ASN A 97 -8.92 4.57 11.51
N ASN A 98 -9.08 5.87 11.23
CA ASN A 98 -8.80 6.46 9.92
C ASN A 98 -7.29 6.56 9.68
N ASP A 99 -6.67 5.39 9.52
CA ASP A 99 -5.27 5.21 9.19
C ASP A 99 -4.94 5.71 7.78
N MET A 100 -5.96 5.82 6.91
CA MET A 100 -5.87 6.42 5.58
C MET A 100 -5.76 7.95 5.62
N GLN A 101 -5.90 8.55 6.80
CA GLN A 101 -5.84 10.00 7.03
C GLN A 101 -6.81 10.80 6.12
N LEU A 102 -7.97 10.22 5.77
CA LEU A 102 -8.94 10.89 4.91
C LEU A 102 -9.50 12.15 5.58
N GLY A 103 -9.39 13.29 4.90
CA GLY A 103 -9.89 14.58 5.40
C GLY A 103 -9.00 15.27 6.43
N LYS A 104 -7.75 14.80 6.62
CA LYS A 104 -6.72 15.46 7.42
C LYS A 104 -5.68 16.16 6.55
#